data_AF-A0A968MCD1-F1
#
_entry.id   AF-A0A968MCD1-F1
#
_cell.length_a   1.000
_cell.length_b   1.000
_cell.length_c   1.000
_cell.angle_alpha   90.00
_cell.angle_beta   90.00
_cell.angle_gamma   90.00
#
_symmetry.space_group_name_H-M   'P 1'
#
loop_
_entity.id
_entity.type
_entity.pdbx_description
1 polymer ?
#
loop_
_entity_poly.entity_id
_entity_poly.type
_entity_poly.pdbx_seq_one_letter_code
_entity_poly.pdbx_strand_id
1 'polypeptide(L)'
;MTADAPGLLYRQAHLDEAGLRAMLTTVFEHERGWAFGGNTVILQEITPYAPVSAVPLTHPEGGAYDFGHVFTTRAEVRWKRAEDGTYDALVLTEQPIPALQANQIEMKLATRHPPSKDAWLVLNTPEPEKQRGLQWRLGYVEYIAENQAVLLVRLTELATTRRNAQ
;
A
#
# COMPACT_ATOMS: atom_id res chain seq x y z
N MET A 1 -24.59 11.77 4.92
CA MET A 1 -23.28 11.89 4.24
C MET A 1 -22.32 12.49 5.24
N THR A 2 -21.62 11.65 5.99
CA THR A 2 -20.46 12.10 6.77
C THR A 2 -19.40 12.51 5.77
N ALA A 3 -18.91 13.75 5.86
CA ALA A 3 -17.77 14.17 5.07
C ALA A 3 -16.58 13.34 5.55
N ASP A 4 -16.22 12.32 4.78
CA ASP A 4 -14.99 11.57 5.03
C ASP A 4 -13.82 12.56 5.05
N ALA A 5 -12.87 12.35 5.95
CA ALA A 5 -11.68 13.20 6.03
C ALA A 5 -11.01 13.25 4.65
N PRO A 6 -10.59 14.45 4.17
CA PRO A 6 -9.98 14.55 2.86
C PRO A 6 -8.67 13.75 2.84
N GLY A 7 -8.55 12.82 1.89
CA GLY A 7 -7.28 12.13 1.65
C GLY A 7 -6.20 13.14 1.29
N LEU A 8 -5.04 13.01 1.91
CA LEU A 8 -3.84 13.80 1.68
C LEU A 8 -2.87 12.99 0.83
N LEU A 9 -2.40 13.58 -0.26
CA LEU A 9 -1.41 12.99 -1.15
C LEU A 9 -0.07 13.72 -1.00
N TYR A 10 1.03 12.98 -0.93
CA TYR A 10 2.39 13.50 -0.97
C TYR A 10 3.17 12.83 -2.09
N ARG A 11 4.13 13.54 -2.68
CA ARG A 11 5.08 12.96 -3.64
C ARG A 11 6.51 13.24 -3.23
N GLN A 12 7.29 12.18 -3.07
CA GLN A 12 8.73 12.26 -2.81
C GLN A 12 9.45 11.78 -4.07
N ALA A 13 10.03 12.72 -4.82
CA ALA A 13 10.76 12.42 -6.05
C ALA A 13 12.27 12.31 -5.77
N HIS A 14 12.98 11.59 -6.65
CA HIS A 14 14.43 11.44 -6.63
C HIS A 14 14.99 10.85 -5.31
N LEU A 15 14.26 9.95 -4.67
CA LEU A 15 14.75 9.22 -3.51
C LEU A 15 15.79 8.20 -3.94
N ASP A 16 16.88 8.07 -3.22
CA ASP A 16 17.69 6.85 -3.28
C ASP A 16 17.03 5.74 -2.42
N GLU A 17 17.62 4.55 -2.38
CA GLU A 17 17.06 3.44 -1.59
C GLU A 17 16.96 3.80 -0.09
N ALA A 18 17.96 4.49 0.45
CA ALA A 18 17.99 4.90 1.85
C ALA A 18 16.86 5.90 2.16
N GLY A 19 16.65 6.87 1.28
CA GLY A 19 15.56 7.84 1.34
C GLY A 19 14.19 7.18 1.24
N LEU A 20 14.00 6.22 0.33
CA LEU A 20 12.78 5.42 0.24
C LEU A 20 12.51 4.66 1.55
N ARG A 21 13.52 4.01 2.12
CA ARG A 21 13.40 3.28 3.38
C ARG A 21 13.08 4.19 4.56
N ALA A 22 13.72 5.36 4.64
CA ALA A 22 13.46 6.36 5.68
C ALA A 22 12.03 6.91 5.58
N MET A 23 11.56 7.19 4.36
CA MET A 23 10.19 7.63 4.11
C MET A 23 9.18 6.54 4.52
N LEU A 24 9.38 5.29 4.10
CA LEU A 24 8.51 4.17 4.50
C LEU A 24 8.47 4.01 6.02
N THR A 25 9.62 4.15 6.69
CA THR A 25 9.70 4.10 8.16
C THR A 25 8.93 5.26 8.81
N THR A 26 9.02 6.46 8.24
CA THR A 26 8.32 7.66 8.72
C THR A 26 6.80 7.53 8.57
N VAL A 27 6.33 6.95 7.46
CA VAL A 27 4.89 6.82 7.17
C VAL A 27 4.23 5.73 8.02
N PHE A 28 4.95 4.64 8.30
CA PHE A 28 4.37 3.42 8.85
C PHE A 28 4.99 3.00 10.18
N GLU A 29 5.64 3.92 10.92
CA GLU A 29 6.48 3.63 12.10
C GLU A 29 5.89 2.52 13.01
N HIS A 30 6.52 1.35 12.99
CA HIS A 30 6.14 0.12 13.72
C HIS A 30 4.83 -0.58 13.33
N GLU A 31 4.14 -0.13 12.30
CA GLU A 31 2.97 -0.80 11.75
C GLU A 31 3.36 -2.04 10.96
N ARG A 32 2.48 -3.04 11.05
CA ARG A 32 2.50 -4.17 10.14
C ARG A 32 1.65 -3.82 8.94
N GLY A 33 2.25 -3.95 7.76
CA GLY A 33 1.62 -3.61 6.50
C GLY A 33 1.70 -4.76 5.52
N TRP A 34 0.92 -4.63 4.46
CA TRP A 34 1.05 -5.47 3.28
C TRP A 34 2.04 -4.83 2.34
N ALA A 35 2.95 -5.63 1.80
CA ALA A 35 3.96 -5.15 0.89
C ALA A 35 4.07 -6.06 -0.34
N PHE A 36 4.20 -5.45 -1.52
CA PHE A 36 4.62 -6.13 -2.73
C PHE A 36 5.65 -5.30 -3.50
N GLY A 37 6.47 -5.98 -4.28
CA GLY A 37 7.45 -5.38 -5.19
C GLY A 37 7.55 -6.16 -6.48
N GLY A 38 8.02 -5.52 -7.54
CA GLY A 38 8.18 -6.17 -8.83
C GLY A 38 8.94 -5.33 -9.84
N ASN A 39 9.32 -5.97 -10.95
CA ASN A 39 10.07 -5.33 -12.04
C ASN A 39 9.19 -5.18 -13.30
N THR A 40 8.39 -6.20 -13.64
CA THR A 40 7.45 -6.15 -14.77
C THR A 40 6.39 -7.25 -14.63
N VAL A 41 5.15 -6.91 -14.24
CA VAL A 41 3.97 -7.82 -14.16
C VAL A 41 4.11 -9.02 -13.20
N ILE A 42 5.33 -9.44 -12.85
CA ILE A 42 5.66 -10.39 -11.81
C ILE A 42 5.61 -9.61 -10.50
N LEU A 43 4.44 -9.60 -9.90
CA LEU A 43 4.23 -9.13 -8.54
C LEU A 43 4.80 -10.20 -7.61
N GLN A 44 5.90 -9.88 -6.94
CA GLN A 44 6.39 -10.69 -5.84
C GLN A 44 5.79 -10.16 -4.55
N GLU A 45 5.10 -11.06 -3.85
CA GLU A 45 4.71 -10.78 -2.48
C GLU A 45 5.97 -10.61 -1.66
N ILE A 46 6.12 -9.43 -1.06
CA ILE A 46 7.29 -9.14 -0.27
C ILE A 46 7.12 -9.79 1.11
N THR A 47 6.00 -9.55 1.79
CA THR A 47 5.54 -10.34 2.95
C THR A 47 4.10 -9.93 3.31
N PRO A 48 3.19 -10.89 3.59
CA PRO A 48 1.94 -10.63 4.29
C PRO A 48 2.16 -10.00 5.67
N TYR A 49 1.63 -8.80 5.91
CA TYR A 49 1.49 -8.23 7.26
C TYR A 49 2.79 -8.23 8.11
N ALA A 50 3.84 -7.64 7.56
CA ALA A 50 5.17 -7.56 8.16
C ALA A 50 5.49 -6.13 8.65
N PRO A 51 6.40 -5.97 9.62
CA PRO A 51 6.94 -4.65 9.91
C PRO A 51 7.62 -4.09 8.65
N VAL A 52 7.51 -2.78 8.43
CA VAL A 52 8.10 -2.12 7.26
C VAL A 52 9.61 -2.31 7.14
N SER A 53 10.32 -2.50 8.25
CA SER A 53 11.74 -2.83 8.25
C SER A 53 12.06 -4.15 7.53
N ALA A 54 11.08 -5.05 7.39
CA ALA A 54 11.21 -6.33 6.71
C ALA A 54 10.84 -6.27 5.22
N VAL A 55 10.55 -5.09 4.65
CA VAL A 55 10.27 -4.92 3.22
C VAL A 55 11.61 -4.91 2.43
N PRO A 56 11.96 -6.00 1.70
CA PRO A 56 13.02 -6.00 0.70
C PRO A 56 12.74 -5.00 -0.41
N LEU A 57 13.73 -4.16 -0.69
CA LEU A 57 13.75 -3.27 -1.86
C LEU A 57 14.57 -3.86 -3.02
N THR A 58 15.15 -5.04 -2.81
CA THR A 58 15.96 -5.77 -3.77
C THR A 58 15.47 -7.21 -3.90
N HIS A 59 15.60 -7.75 -5.11
CA HIS A 59 15.28 -9.13 -5.42
C HIS A 59 16.26 -10.11 -4.74
N PRO A 60 15.82 -11.32 -4.35
CA PRO A 60 16.72 -12.35 -3.81
C PRO A 60 17.86 -12.76 -4.75
N GLU A 61 17.62 -12.75 -6.06
CA GLU A 61 18.64 -13.03 -7.09
C GLU A 61 19.50 -11.80 -7.45
N GLY A 62 19.26 -10.66 -6.80
CA GLY A 62 19.97 -9.40 -7.03
C GLY A 62 19.19 -8.40 -7.89
N GLY A 63 19.53 -7.11 -7.71
CA GLY A 63 18.87 -5.98 -8.38
C GLY A 63 17.73 -5.38 -7.56
N ALA A 64 17.48 -4.09 -7.77
CA ALA A 64 16.40 -3.36 -7.10
C ALA A 64 15.02 -3.72 -7.68
N TYR A 65 13.97 -3.60 -6.88
CA TYR A 65 12.61 -3.61 -7.40
C TYR A 65 12.28 -2.30 -8.13
N ASP A 66 11.77 -2.38 -9.36
CA ASP A 66 11.43 -1.20 -10.16
C ASP A 66 10.12 -0.55 -9.76
N PHE A 67 9.27 -1.24 -9.04
CA PHE A 67 8.11 -0.65 -8.39
C PHE A 67 7.74 -1.47 -7.16
N GLY A 68 6.93 -0.85 -6.31
CA GLY A 68 6.31 -1.58 -5.22
C GLY A 68 5.30 -0.73 -4.51
N HIS A 69 4.75 -1.36 -3.48
CA HIS A 69 3.59 -0.85 -2.80
C HIS A 69 3.56 -1.39 -1.38
N VAL A 70 3.40 -0.51 -0.40
CA VAL A 70 3.10 -0.83 0.98
C VAL A 70 1.79 -0.16 1.37
N PHE A 71 0.91 -0.87 2.06
CA PHE A 71 -0.35 -0.29 2.53
C PHE A 71 -0.75 -0.81 3.91
N THR A 72 -1.27 0.11 4.73
CA THR A 72 -1.79 -0.13 6.09
C THR A 72 -3.21 0.45 6.22
N THR A 73 -3.78 0.37 7.42
CA THR A 73 -5.08 1.01 7.71
C THR A 73 -5.02 2.53 7.72
N ARG A 74 -3.82 3.11 7.80
CA ARG A 74 -3.60 4.56 7.89
C ARG A 74 -3.11 5.19 6.60
N ALA A 75 -2.26 4.49 5.86
CA ALA A 75 -1.60 5.04 4.69
C ALA A 75 -1.36 4.01 3.60
N GLU A 76 -1.11 4.52 2.40
CA GLU A 76 -0.68 3.76 1.24
C GLU A 76 0.55 4.43 0.65
N VAL A 77 1.57 3.66 0.31
CA VAL A 77 2.76 4.14 -0.38
C VAL A 77 3.02 3.31 -1.61
N ARG A 78 3.08 3.96 -2.77
CA ARG A 78 3.50 3.34 -4.03
C ARG A 78 4.77 4.00 -4.49
N TRP A 79 5.71 3.22 -5.02
CA TRP A 79 6.91 3.77 -5.63
C TRP A 79 7.17 3.16 -7.00
N LYS A 80 7.88 3.92 -7.81
CA LYS A 80 8.47 3.48 -9.06
C LYS A 80 9.91 3.95 -9.14
N ARG A 81 10.80 3.08 -9.57
CA ARG A 81 12.19 3.36 -9.85
C ARG A 81 12.30 3.97 -11.25
N ALA A 82 13.07 5.04 -11.36
CA ALA A 82 13.43 5.69 -12.60
C ALA A 82 14.69 5.04 -13.21
N GLU A 83 14.95 5.33 -14.47
CA GLU A 83 16.12 4.80 -15.20
C GLU A 83 17.45 5.25 -14.59
N ASP A 84 17.49 6.43 -13.97
CA ASP A 84 18.65 6.96 -13.23
C ASP A 84 18.91 6.25 -11.89
N GLY A 85 18.05 5.29 -11.53
CA GLY A 85 18.15 4.48 -10.32
C GLY A 85 17.54 5.11 -9.07
N THR A 86 16.98 6.32 -9.18
CA THR A 86 16.20 6.95 -8.11
C THR A 86 14.75 6.44 -8.07
N TYR A 87 14.02 6.75 -7.02
CA TYR A 87 12.63 6.39 -6.81
C TYR A 87 11.75 7.63 -6.76
N ASP A 88 10.57 7.51 -7.34
CA ASP A 88 9.44 8.43 -7.18
C ASP A 88 8.35 7.71 -6.40
N ALA A 89 7.99 8.27 -5.24
CA ALA A 89 7.03 7.68 -4.33
C ALA A 89 5.83 8.58 -4.08
N LEU A 90 4.64 7.99 -4.11
CA LEU A 90 3.38 8.60 -3.75
C LEU A 90 2.90 8.05 -2.41
N VAL A 91 2.44 8.93 -1.53
CA VAL A 91 1.93 8.60 -0.19
C VAL A 91 0.50 9.11 -0.07
N LEU A 92 -0.47 8.22 0.17
CA LEU A 92 -1.82 8.58 0.60
C LEU A 92 -1.95 8.40 2.11
N THR A 93 -2.61 9.34 2.78
CA THR A 93 -3.01 9.21 4.19
C THR A 93 -4.22 10.10 4.47
N GLU A 94 -5.00 9.80 5.50
CA GLU A 94 -6.08 10.68 5.99
C GLU A 94 -5.59 11.64 7.09
N GLN A 95 -4.37 11.44 7.58
CA GLN A 95 -3.76 12.24 8.64
C GLN A 95 -2.50 12.93 8.13
N PRO A 96 -2.27 14.22 8.46
CA PRO A 96 -1.06 14.92 8.08
C PRO A 96 0.20 14.20 8.55
N ILE A 97 1.23 14.16 7.72
CA ILE A 97 2.56 13.65 8.08
C ILE A 97 3.51 14.85 8.09
N PRO A 98 3.85 15.42 9.26
CA PRO A 98 4.63 16.66 9.36
C PRO A 98 5.92 16.64 8.54
N ALA A 99 6.63 15.52 8.55
CA ALA A 99 7.89 15.34 7.82
C ALA A 99 7.74 15.42 6.29
N LEU A 100 6.53 15.23 5.74
CA LEU A 100 6.27 15.23 4.30
C LEU A 100 5.52 16.47 3.82
N GLN A 101 5.12 17.39 4.71
CA GLN A 101 4.24 18.53 4.39
C GLN A 101 4.76 19.42 3.26
N ALA A 102 6.08 19.65 3.18
CA ALA A 102 6.69 20.45 2.12
C ALA A 102 6.43 19.88 0.71
N ASN A 103 6.11 18.60 0.62
CA ASN A 103 5.89 17.85 -0.62
C ASN A 103 4.44 17.37 -0.76
N GLN A 104 3.52 18.01 -0.05
CA GLN A 104 2.09 17.74 -0.17
C GLN A 104 1.59 18.18 -1.55
N ILE A 105 0.85 17.29 -2.21
CA ILE A 105 0.12 17.60 -3.42
C ILE A 105 -1.34 17.83 -3.03
N GLU A 106 -1.83 19.03 -3.29
CA GLU A 106 -3.26 19.30 -3.18
C GLU A 106 -4.00 18.61 -4.33
N MET A 107 -4.69 17.52 -4.01
CA MET A 107 -5.61 16.85 -4.92
C MET A 107 -6.93 16.61 -4.21
N LYS A 108 -8.03 16.95 -4.89
CA LYS A 108 -9.36 16.54 -4.47
C LYS A 108 -9.55 15.09 -4.87
N LEU A 109 -9.50 14.20 -3.87
CA LEU A 109 -9.81 12.80 -4.04
C LEU A 109 -11.22 12.55 -3.51
N ALA A 110 -12.07 11.92 -4.30
CA ALA A 110 -13.31 11.38 -3.79
C ALA A 110 -13.06 9.96 -3.26
N THR A 111 -13.78 9.59 -2.20
CA THR A 111 -13.77 8.22 -1.68
C THR A 111 -14.87 7.41 -2.37
N ARG A 112 -14.54 6.16 -2.71
CA ARG A 112 -15.51 5.19 -3.20
C ARG A 112 -15.39 3.92 -2.37
N HIS A 113 -16.48 3.57 -1.71
CA HIS A 113 -16.62 2.25 -1.10
C HIS A 113 -16.92 1.22 -2.19
N PRO A 114 -16.35 0.01 -2.09
CA PRO A 114 -16.70 -1.08 -2.99
C PRO A 114 -18.22 -1.33 -2.99
N PRO A 115 -18.81 -1.66 -4.15
CA PRO A 115 -20.27 -1.68 -4.33
C PRO A 115 -20.97 -2.83 -3.58
N SER A 116 -20.23 -3.81 -3.08
CA SER A 116 -20.78 -4.91 -2.28
C SER A 116 -19.99 -5.11 -1.00
N LYS A 117 -20.69 -5.56 0.05
CA LYS A 117 -20.10 -6.05 1.32
C LYS A 117 -19.13 -7.22 1.14
N ASP A 118 -19.11 -7.83 -0.05
CA ASP A 118 -18.28 -8.99 -0.40
C ASP A 118 -17.08 -8.62 -1.28
N ALA A 119 -16.89 -7.33 -1.58
CA ALA A 119 -15.72 -6.84 -2.28
C ALA A 119 -14.54 -6.70 -1.29
N TRP A 120 -13.73 -7.74 -1.26
CA TRP A 120 -12.52 -7.85 -0.46
C TRP A 120 -11.36 -8.20 -1.38
N LEU A 121 -10.17 -7.65 -1.12
CA LEU A 121 -8.96 -8.21 -1.73
C LEU A 121 -8.64 -9.54 -1.05
N VAL A 122 -8.52 -10.59 -1.86
CA VAL A 122 -8.11 -11.91 -1.39
C VAL A 122 -6.60 -11.92 -1.28
N LEU A 123 -6.11 -12.22 -0.07
CA LEU A 123 -4.69 -12.15 0.23
C LEU A 123 -4.07 -13.55 0.24
N ASN A 124 -2.75 -13.63 0.06
CA ASN A 124 -2.08 -14.88 0.37
C ASN A 124 -2.21 -15.15 1.88
N THR A 125 -2.89 -16.24 2.21
CA THR A 125 -3.13 -16.64 3.60
C THR A 125 -1.92 -17.46 4.08
N PRO A 126 -1.36 -17.21 5.27
CA PRO A 126 -0.27 -18.05 5.78
C PRO A 126 -0.74 -19.50 5.97
N GLU A 127 0.21 -20.43 5.85
CA GLU A 127 -0.09 -21.88 5.83
C GLU A 127 -0.84 -22.39 7.08
N PRO A 128 -0.50 -21.95 8.32
CA PRO A 128 -1.25 -22.36 9.51
C PRO A 128 -2.74 -22.01 9.45
N GLU A 129 -3.10 -20.86 8.90
CA GLU A 129 -4.48 -20.41 8.73
C GLU A 129 -5.17 -21.14 7.57
N LYS A 130 -4.45 -21.42 6.48
CA LYS A 130 -4.96 -22.24 5.37
C LYS A 130 -5.36 -23.64 5.85
N GLN A 131 -4.54 -24.29 6.67
CA GLN A 131 -4.82 -25.60 7.25
C GLN A 131 -6.07 -25.60 8.14
N ARG A 132 -6.41 -24.45 8.74
CA ARG A 132 -7.65 -24.24 9.51
C ARG A 132 -8.86 -23.92 8.62
N GLY A 133 -8.71 -23.96 7.30
CA GLY A 133 -9.75 -23.61 6.33
C GLY A 133 -10.09 -22.12 6.33
N LEU A 134 -9.14 -21.25 6.69
CA LEU A 134 -9.32 -19.80 6.70
C LEU A 134 -8.72 -19.16 5.44
N GLN A 135 -9.26 -17.99 5.09
CA GLN A 135 -8.78 -17.11 4.02
C GLN A 135 -8.71 -15.68 4.55
N TRP A 136 -7.53 -15.08 4.45
CA TRP A 136 -7.33 -13.67 4.75
C TRP A 136 -7.94 -12.82 3.64
N ARG A 137 -8.69 -11.81 4.09
CA ARG A 137 -9.40 -10.86 3.25
C ARG A 137 -9.17 -9.46 3.78
N LEU A 138 -9.15 -8.53 2.86
CA LEU A 138 -8.84 -7.15 3.14
C LEU A 138 -9.94 -6.23 2.60
N GLY A 139 -10.58 -5.50 3.51
CA GLY A 139 -11.54 -4.46 3.19
C GLY A 139 -10.79 -3.20 2.80
N TYR A 140 -11.35 -2.44 1.86
CA TYR A 140 -10.68 -1.27 1.32
C TYR A 140 -11.64 -0.15 0.92
N VAL A 141 -11.09 1.06 0.83
CA VAL A 141 -11.72 2.24 0.21
C VAL A 141 -10.83 2.72 -0.91
N GLU A 142 -11.43 3.05 -2.04
CA GLU A 142 -10.73 3.60 -3.19
C GLU A 142 -10.74 5.11 -3.14
N TYR A 143 -9.61 5.70 -3.48
CA TYR A 143 -9.43 7.12 -3.67
C TYR A 143 -9.34 7.39 -5.17
N ILE A 144 -10.34 8.10 -5.67
CA ILE A 144 -10.52 8.35 -7.09
C ILE A 144 -10.26 9.82 -7.42
N ALA A 145 -9.55 10.05 -8.52
CA ALA A 145 -9.44 11.38 -9.12
C ALA A 145 -10.77 11.80 -9.77
N GLU A 146 -10.86 13.08 -10.17
CA GLU A 146 -12.04 13.62 -10.85
C GLU A 146 -12.42 12.84 -12.12
N ASN A 147 -11.43 12.30 -12.84
CA ASN A 147 -11.62 11.44 -14.01
C ASN A 147 -12.03 9.99 -13.66
N GLN A 148 -12.39 9.70 -12.41
CA GLN A 148 -12.79 8.40 -11.88
C GLN A 148 -11.69 7.32 -11.90
N ALA A 149 -10.44 7.68 -12.23
CA ALA A 149 -9.32 6.76 -12.11
C ALA A 149 -9.06 6.47 -10.63
N VAL A 150 -8.97 5.18 -10.27
CA VAL A 150 -8.48 4.77 -8.95
C VAL A 150 -7.02 5.12 -8.89
N LEU A 151 -6.70 6.09 -8.05
CA LEU A 151 -5.32 6.47 -7.82
C LEU A 151 -4.73 5.59 -6.74
N LEU A 152 -5.45 5.45 -5.63
CA LEU A 152 -4.94 4.93 -4.36
C LEU A 152 -6.04 4.12 -3.66
N VAL A 153 -5.67 3.20 -2.79
CA VAL A 153 -6.51 2.31 -2.00
C VAL A 153 -6.04 2.31 -0.54
N ARG A 154 -6.94 2.58 0.41
CA ARG A 154 -6.67 2.44 1.86
C ARG A 154 -7.34 1.20 2.42
N LEU A 155 -6.67 0.53 3.36
CA LEU A 155 -7.29 -0.56 4.11
C LEU A 155 -8.31 -0.05 5.11
N THR A 156 -9.48 -0.67 5.14
CA THR A 156 -10.45 -0.46 6.23
C THR A 156 -10.29 -1.52 7.30
N GLU A 157 -10.12 -2.78 6.92
CA GLU A 157 -10.09 -3.90 7.85
C GLU A 157 -9.35 -5.13 7.30
N LEU A 158 -8.76 -5.89 8.21
CA LEU A 158 -8.24 -7.23 7.96
C LEU A 158 -9.19 -8.24 8.59
N ALA A 159 -9.73 -9.14 7.77
CA ALA A 159 -10.63 -10.19 8.22
C ALA A 159 -10.09 -11.57 7.87
N THR A 160 -10.48 -12.57 8.66
CA THR A 160 -10.33 -13.98 8.30
C THR A 160 -11.70 -14.59 8.09
N THR A 161 -11.90 -15.23 6.95
CA THR A 161 -13.16 -15.85 6.57
C THR A 161 -12.96 -17.35 6.39
N ARG A 162 -13.99 -18.17 6.61
CA ARG A 162 -13.93 -19.59 6.21
C ARG A 162 -13.82 -19.65 4.69
N ARG A 163 -12.95 -20.52 4.18
CA ARG A 163 -12.96 -20.88 2.76
C ARG A 163 -14.31 -21.53 2.48
N ASN A 164 -15.10 -20.94 1.58
CA ASN A 164 -16.26 -21.64 1.03
C ASN A 164 -15.71 -22.90 0.36
N ALA A 165 -16.21 -24.06 0.77
CA ALA A 165 -15.96 -25.29 0.02
C ALA A 165 -16.52 -25.06 -1.39
N GLN A 166 -15.61 -24.99 -2.37
CA GLN A 166 -15.98 -25.07 -3.78
C GLN A 166 -16.32 -26.51 -4.12
#